data_AF-A0A838VBE7-F1
#
_entry.id   AF-A0A838VBE7-F1
#
_cell.length_a   1.000
_cell.length_b   1.000
_cell.length_c   1.000
_cell.angle_alpha   90.00
_cell.angle_beta   90.00
_cell.angle_gamma   90.00
#
_symmetry.space_group_name_H-M   'P 1'
#
loop_
_entity.id
_entity.type
_entity.pdbx_description
1 polymer ?
#
loop_
_entity_poly.entity_id
_entity_poly.type
_entity_poly.pdbx_seq_one_letter_code
_entity_poly.pdbx_strand_id
1 'polypeptide(L)'
;MAHKTSVLALSIIAAASTASPASAHRTEMTAAPGGNLETKYCMHIEAFTGGLVEQVRCWTRDEWAEQGVDVDRDWAENGVRAIG
;
A
#
# COMPACT_ATOMS: atom_id res chain seq x y z
N MET A 1 20.03 27.27 56.96
CA MET A 1 20.03 25.82 57.26
C MET A 1 18.74 25.22 56.73
N ALA A 2 18.89 24.28 55.77
CA ALA A 2 17.99 23.21 55.36
C ALA A 2 16.53 23.51 54.91
N HIS A 3 16.32 23.56 53.60
CA HIS A 3 15.07 23.16 52.94
C HIS A 3 15.45 22.22 51.78
N LYS A 4 15.35 20.89 51.96
CA LYS A 4 14.17 20.04 51.79
C LYS A 4 14.19 19.37 50.40
N THR A 5 14.68 18.13 50.45
CA THR A 5 14.56 17.00 49.52
C THR A 5 13.51 17.06 48.41
N SER A 6 13.90 16.68 47.20
CA SER A 6 13.04 15.91 46.28
C SER A 6 13.88 15.03 45.36
N VAL A 7 13.50 13.75 45.38
CA VAL A 7 14.02 12.62 44.60
C VAL A 7 13.50 12.71 43.16
N LEU A 8 14.32 12.40 42.17
CA LEU A 8 13.83 12.02 40.84
C LEU A 8 14.61 10.80 40.34
N ALA A 9 13.97 9.64 40.42
CA ALA A 9 14.42 8.41 39.78
C ALA A 9 14.08 8.49 38.28
N LEU A 10 15.09 8.36 37.42
CA LEU A 10 14.93 8.35 35.97
C LEU A 10 14.96 6.90 35.46
N SER A 11 13.79 6.32 35.25
CA SER A 11 13.64 5.02 34.57
C SER A 11 13.57 5.26 33.06
N ILE A 12 14.62 4.90 32.33
CA ILE A 12 14.64 4.96 30.86
C ILE A 12 14.24 3.57 30.33
N ILE A 13 13.03 3.44 29.82
CA ILE A 13 12.60 2.29 29.02
C ILE A 13 13.00 2.57 27.57
N ALA A 14 14.09 1.96 27.10
CA ALA A 14 14.44 1.97 25.68
C ALA A 14 13.64 0.87 24.97
N ALA A 15 12.53 1.27 24.32
CA ALA A 15 11.84 0.40 23.37
C ALA A 15 12.68 0.34 22.09
N ALA A 16 13.36 -0.78 21.85
CA ALA A 16 14.01 -1.04 20.58
C ALA A 16 12.94 -1.38 19.52
N SER A 17 12.54 -0.37 18.75
CA SER A 17 11.73 -0.59 17.55
C SER A 17 12.58 -1.33 16.50
N THR A 18 12.17 -2.54 16.16
CA THR A 18 12.71 -3.30 15.02
C THR A 18 12.39 -2.57 13.73
N ALA A 19 13.33 -1.80 13.18
CA ALA A 19 13.27 -1.34 11.80
C ALA A 19 13.95 -2.39 10.92
N SER A 20 13.18 -3.05 10.06
CA SER A 20 13.69 -3.87 8.97
C SER A 20 12.74 -3.76 7.76
N PRO A 21 13.29 -3.88 6.54
CA PRO A 21 13.20 -2.86 5.52
C PRO A 21 12.19 -3.23 4.43
N ALA A 22 11.50 -2.25 3.85
CA ALA A 22 10.77 -2.48 2.61
C ALA A 22 10.58 -1.17 1.85
N SER A 23 11.43 -0.93 0.87
CA SER A 23 10.98 -0.29 -0.36
C SER A 23 11.72 -0.96 -1.48
N ALA A 24 11.09 -2.02 -1.95
CA ALA A 24 11.49 -2.83 -3.06
C ALA A 24 11.72 -1.96 -4.30
N HIS A 25 12.77 -2.32 -5.03
CA HIS A 25 12.84 -2.38 -6.48
C HIS A 25 11.60 -1.79 -7.18
N ARG A 26 11.67 -0.49 -7.53
CA ARG A 26 10.76 0.12 -8.50
C ARG A 26 11.20 -0.39 -9.88
N THR A 27 10.91 -1.65 -10.19
CA THR A 27 10.89 -2.12 -11.58
C THR A 27 9.90 -1.23 -12.29
N GLU A 28 10.32 -0.60 -13.39
CA GLU A 28 9.42 0.06 -14.33
C GLU A 28 8.27 -0.89 -14.61
N MET A 29 7.12 -0.57 -14.02
CA MET A 29 5.96 -1.44 -14.06
C MET A 29 5.23 -1.12 -15.36
N THR A 30 5.87 -1.39 -16.51
CA THR A 30 5.29 -1.13 -17.83
C THR A 30 4.15 -2.10 -18.15
N ALA A 31 4.13 -3.26 -17.49
CA ALA A 31 3.09 -4.28 -17.64
C ALA A 31 2.70 -4.84 -16.27
N ALA A 32 1.48 -5.38 -16.17
CA ALA A 32 1.01 -6.04 -14.97
C ALA A 32 1.84 -7.30 -14.64
N PRO A 33 2.09 -7.61 -13.36
CA PRO A 33 2.72 -8.85 -12.95
C PRO A 33 2.01 -10.07 -13.55
N GLY A 34 2.78 -11.13 -13.82
CA GLY A 34 2.20 -12.42 -14.18
C GLY A 34 1.36 -12.96 -13.01
N GLY A 35 0.26 -13.65 -13.33
CA GLY A 35 -0.65 -14.24 -12.36
C GLY A 35 -1.55 -15.31 -12.99
N ASN A 36 -2.17 -16.12 -12.14
CA ASN A 36 -3.18 -17.11 -12.55
C ASN A 36 -4.56 -16.42 -12.73
N LEU A 37 -5.58 -17.21 -13.09
CA LEU A 37 -6.95 -16.72 -13.30
C LEU A 37 -7.60 -16.16 -12.03
N GLU A 38 -7.10 -16.55 -10.85
CA GLU A 38 -7.61 -16.08 -9.55
C GLU A 38 -6.85 -14.85 -9.04
N THR A 39 -5.75 -14.46 -9.72
CA THR A 39 -4.92 -13.34 -9.30
C THR A 39 -5.68 -12.04 -9.44
N LYS A 40 -5.78 -11.30 -8.34
CA LYS A 40 -6.42 -9.99 -8.28
C LYS A 40 -5.40 -8.88 -8.48
N TYR A 41 -5.69 -8.02 -9.43
CA TYR A 41 -4.95 -6.84 -9.81
C TYR A 41 -5.59 -5.65 -9.11
N CYS A 42 -4.93 -5.12 -8.08
CA CYS A 42 -5.37 -3.92 -7.40
C CYS A 42 -4.94 -2.68 -8.19
N MET A 43 -5.89 -1.87 -8.65
CA MET A 43 -5.64 -0.61 -9.36
C MET A 43 -6.44 0.55 -8.74
N HIS A 44 -5.89 1.76 -8.86
CA HIS A 44 -6.63 2.99 -8.62
C HIS A 44 -7.75 3.14 -9.67
N ILE A 45 -8.96 3.46 -9.22
CA ILE A 45 -10.06 3.86 -10.09
C ILE A 45 -10.42 5.32 -9.82
N GLU A 46 -10.67 6.05 -10.91
CA GLU A 46 -11.21 7.39 -10.81
C GLU A 46 -12.55 7.36 -10.08
N ALA A 47 -12.76 8.35 -9.21
CA ALA A 47 -14.03 8.49 -8.54
C ALA A 47 -15.10 8.92 -9.55
N PHE A 48 -16.25 8.26 -9.53
CA PHE A 48 -17.43 8.74 -10.24
C PHE A 48 -17.80 10.15 -9.73
N THR A 49 -18.23 11.01 -10.66
CA THR A 49 -18.44 12.46 -10.46
C THR A 49 -19.05 12.80 -9.10
N GLY A 50 -18.28 13.49 -8.25
CA GLY A 50 -18.69 13.94 -6.92
C GLY A 50 -18.02 13.23 -5.72
N GLY A 51 -17.23 12.18 -5.95
CA GLY A 51 -16.44 11.52 -4.90
C GLY A 51 -15.01 12.06 -4.80
N LEU A 52 -14.56 12.47 -3.61
CA LEU A 52 -13.17 12.90 -3.34
C LEU A 52 -12.21 11.73 -3.06
N VAL A 53 -12.66 10.49 -3.18
CA VAL A 53 -11.90 9.31 -2.75
C VAL A 53 -11.57 8.47 -3.97
N GLU A 54 -10.31 8.52 -4.41
CA GLU A 54 -9.73 7.50 -5.26
C GLU A 54 -9.93 6.15 -4.57
N GLN A 55 -10.63 5.23 -5.23
CA GLN A 55 -10.85 3.90 -4.68
C GLN A 55 -9.84 2.96 -5.30
N VAL A 56 -9.15 2.17 -4.48
CA VAL A 56 -8.42 1.01 -4.99
C VAL A 56 -9.41 -0.13 -5.13
N ARG A 57 -9.48 -0.73 -6.32
CA ARG A 57 -10.27 -1.94 -6.58
C ARG A 57 -9.33 -3.07 -6.95
N CYS A 58 -9.63 -4.27 -6.44
CA CYS A 58 -8.84 -5.47 -6.67
C CYS A 58 -9.72 -6.50 -7.33
N TRP A 59 -9.46 -6.77 -8.60
CA TRP A 59 -10.25 -7.63 -9.46
C TRP A 59 -9.36 -8.53 -10.30
N THR A 60 -9.89 -9.67 -10.74
CA THR A 60 -9.19 -10.54 -11.70
C THR A 60 -9.09 -9.85 -13.07
N ARG A 61 -8.28 -10.41 -13.98
CA ARG A 61 -8.22 -9.90 -15.36
C ARG A 61 -9.59 -9.92 -16.03
N ASP A 62 -10.39 -10.96 -15.80
CA ASP A 62 -11.73 -11.07 -16.38
C ASP A 62 -12.67 -10.01 -15.81
N GLU A 63 -12.68 -9.81 -14.50
CA GLU A 63 -13.49 -8.78 -13.84
C GLU A 63 -13.11 -7.37 -14.31
N TRP A 64 -11.82 -7.09 -14.56
CA TRP A 64 -11.40 -5.81 -15.15
C TRP A 64 -11.86 -5.65 -16.61
N ALA A 65 -11.78 -6.73 -17.39
CA ALA A 65 -12.23 -6.72 -18.78
C ALA A 65 -13.74 -6.47 -18.91
N GLU A 66 -14.56 -6.97 -17.98
CA GLU A 66 -16.00 -6.66 -17.90
C GLU A 66 -16.26 -5.15 -17.72
N GLN A 67 -15.33 -4.45 -17.09
CA GLN A 67 -15.38 -3.01 -16.86
C GLN A 67 -14.70 -2.21 -17.98
N GLY A 68 -14.21 -2.89 -19.01
CA GLY A 68 -13.50 -2.29 -20.16
C GLY A 68 -12.07 -1.84 -19.87
N VAL A 69 -11.48 -2.29 -18.76
CA VAL A 69 -10.10 -1.97 -18.37
C VAL A 69 -9.18 -3.09 -18.83
N ASP A 70 -8.11 -2.73 -19.54
CA ASP A 70 -7.08 -3.67 -19.96
C ASP A 70 -5.96 -3.63 -18.92
N VAL A 71 -5.89 -4.66 -18.08
CA VAL A 71 -4.90 -4.76 -17.01
C VAL A 71 -3.48 -4.62 -17.53
N ASP A 72 -3.14 -5.16 -18.71
CA ASP A 72 -1.75 -5.11 -19.17
C ASP A 72 -1.36 -3.72 -19.69
N ARG A 73 -2.34 -2.90 -20.08
CA ARG A 73 -2.15 -1.50 -20.51
C ARG A 73 -2.26 -0.52 -19.34
N ASP A 74 -3.33 -0.63 -18.57
CA ASP A 74 -3.77 0.40 -17.60
C ASP A 74 -3.04 0.26 -16.25
N TRP A 75 -2.36 -0.86 -16.01
CA TRP A 75 -1.60 -1.14 -14.80
C TRP A 75 -0.37 -0.24 -14.61
N ALA A 76 0.26 0.21 -15.69
CA ALA A 76 1.46 1.04 -15.58
C ALA A 76 1.18 2.38 -14.86
N GLU A 77 -0.03 2.90 -15.04
CA GLU A 77 -0.47 4.16 -14.46
C GLU A 77 -1.22 3.95 -13.13
N ASN A 78 -2.00 2.87 -13.03
CA ASN A 78 -2.95 2.69 -11.93
C ASN A 78 -2.60 1.54 -10.98
N GLY A 79 -1.58 0.73 -11.30
CA GLY A 79 -1.22 -0.50 -10.60
C GLY A 79 -0.73 -0.27 -9.17
N VAL A 80 -1.32 -1.00 -8.22
CA VAL A 80 -0.95 -0.96 -6.80
C VAL A 80 -0.23 -2.24 -6.39
N ARG A 81 -0.88 -3.40 -6.57
CA ARG A 81 -0.31 -4.72 -6.24
C ARG A 81 -1.13 -5.85 -6.84
N ALA A 82 -0.47 -6.95 -7.21
CA ALA A 82 -1.14 -8.19 -7.57
C ALA A 82 -1.24 -9.11 -6.33
N ILE A 83 -2.36 -9.81 -6.18
CA ILE A 83 -2.65 -10.73 -5.07
C ILE A 83 -3.02 -12.08 -5.69
N GLY A 84 -2.24 -13.12 -5.43
CA GLY A 84 -2.46 -14.47 -5.94
C GLY A 84 -1.97 -15.54 -4.98
#